data_AF-A0A519SPA1-F1
#
_entry.id   AF-A0A519SPA1-F1
#
_cell.length_a   1.000
_cell.length_b   1.000
_cell.length_c   1.000
_cell.angle_alpha   90.00
_cell.angle_beta   90.00
_cell.angle_gamma   90.00
#
_symmetry.space_group_name_H-M   'P 1'
#
loop_
_entity.id
_entity.type
_entity.pdbx_description
1 polymer ?
#
loop_
_entity_poly.entity_id
_entity_poly.type
_entity_poly.pdbx_seq_one_letter_code
_entity_poly.pdbx_strand_id
1 'polypeptide(L)'
;MHKRLKLAAYLAHVRRADGSWPSDWTFARLAINEARQVLQHHLTDVRLPHALTIKAYAASEDIRASEPFATEWPPLQAQVVRVVPVVQRLLRTLAGFRDAA
;
A
#
# COMPACT_ATOMS: atom_id res chain seq x y z
N MET A 1 -7.98 15.44 -6.13
CA MET A 1 -6.58 15.21 -6.55
C MET A 1 -5.55 15.34 -5.41
N HIS A 2 -5.67 16.34 -4.51
CA HIS A 2 -4.74 16.55 -3.38
C HIS A 2 -4.71 15.46 -2.29
N LYS A 3 -5.81 14.75 -2.00
CA LYS A 3 -5.85 13.68 -0.97
C LYS A 3 -5.01 12.46 -1.34
N ARG A 4 -5.06 12.02 -2.61
CA ARG A 4 -4.28 10.86 -3.12
C ARG A 4 -2.77 11.12 -3.12
N LEU A 5 -2.35 12.34 -3.43
CA LEU A 5 -0.92 12.72 -3.42
C LEU A 5 -0.38 12.86 -1.98
N LYS A 6 -1.17 13.45 -1.07
CA LYS A 6 -0.83 13.51 0.36
C LYS A 6 -0.75 12.10 0.96
N LEU A 7 -1.66 11.20 0.59
CA LEU A 7 -1.67 9.82 1.07
C LEU A 7 -0.48 9.00 0.53
N ALA A 8 -0.12 9.18 -0.74
CA ALA A 8 1.07 8.54 -1.32
C ALA A 8 2.37 9.09 -0.70
N ALA A 9 2.47 10.40 -0.48
CA ALA A 9 3.58 11.02 0.24
C ALA A 9 3.64 10.58 1.72
N TYR A 10 2.48 10.42 2.35
CA TYR A 10 2.33 9.98 3.74
C TYR A 10 2.68 8.51 3.91
N LEU A 11 2.19 7.63 3.03
CA LEU A 11 2.58 6.21 2.98
C LEU A 11 4.07 6.07 2.63
N ALA A 12 4.63 6.94 1.77
CA ALA A 12 6.07 6.99 1.51
C ALA A 12 6.90 7.44 2.73
N HIS A 13 6.33 8.27 3.62
CA HIS A 13 6.90 8.70 4.90
C HIS A 13 6.65 7.74 6.08
N VAL A 14 5.88 6.65 5.89
CA VAL A 14 5.74 5.56 6.88
C VAL A 14 7.05 4.79 7.06
N ARG A 15 8.04 4.98 6.18
CA ARG A 15 9.43 4.80 6.57
C ARG A 15 9.90 6.15 7.13
N ARG A 16 10.05 6.25 8.45
CA ARG A 16 10.75 7.41 9.05
C ARG A 16 12.08 7.60 8.30
N ALA A 17 12.60 8.82 8.26
CA ALA A 17 13.89 9.10 7.60
C ALA A 17 15.05 8.22 8.14
N ASP A 18 14.88 7.63 9.34
CA ASP A 18 15.79 6.68 10.00
C ASP A 18 15.55 5.20 9.62
N GLY A 19 14.56 4.90 8.79
CA GLY A 19 14.21 3.54 8.39
C GLY A 19 13.21 2.82 9.31
N SER A 20 12.76 3.43 10.42
CA SER A 20 11.85 2.80 11.37
C SER A 20 10.40 2.84 10.86
N TRP A 21 9.64 1.78 11.17
CA TRP A 21 8.19 1.74 10.98
C TRP A 21 7.51 2.43 12.16
N PRO A 22 6.38 3.14 11.96
CA PRO A 22 5.59 3.65 13.06
C PRO A 22 5.07 2.49 13.91
N SER A 23 5.35 2.52 15.20
CA SER A 23 4.91 1.55 16.21
C SER A 23 3.47 1.81 16.69
N ASP A 24 2.64 2.41 15.84
CA ASP A 24 1.30 2.88 16.18
C ASP A 24 0.25 2.09 15.40
N TRP A 25 -0.63 1.46 16.18
CA TRP A 25 -1.80 0.72 15.74
C TRP A 25 -2.71 1.50 14.79
N THR A 26 -2.91 2.78 15.06
CA THR A 26 -3.80 3.64 14.27
C THR A 26 -3.25 3.83 12.87
N PHE A 27 -1.93 4.05 12.77
CA PHE A 27 -1.26 4.22 11.47
C PHE A 27 -1.23 2.92 10.68
N ALA A 28 -0.97 1.79 11.33
CA ALA A 28 -0.96 0.50 10.66
C ALA A 28 -2.34 0.14 10.09
N ARG A 29 -3.42 0.36 10.86
CA ARG A 29 -4.80 0.14 10.40
C ARG A 29 -5.18 1.07 9.25
N LEU A 30 -4.84 2.36 9.35
CA LEU A 30 -5.08 3.31 8.27
C LEU A 30 -4.34 2.90 7.00
N ALA A 31 -3.07 2.51 7.11
CA ALA A 31 -2.26 2.09 5.97
C ALA A 31 -2.85 0.87 5.25
N ILE A 32 -3.33 -0.14 6.00
CA ILE A 32 -3.99 -1.32 5.40
C ILE A 32 -5.33 -0.96 4.75
N ASN A 33 -6.15 -0.12 5.39
CA ASN A 33 -7.43 0.30 4.82
C ASN A 33 -7.24 1.06 3.50
N GLU A 34 -6.25 1.95 3.45
CA GLU A 34 -5.92 2.73 2.26
C GLU A 34 -5.29 1.86 1.17
N ALA A 35 -4.40 0.94 1.55
CA ALA A 35 -3.86 -0.07 0.64
C ALA A 35 -4.97 -0.91 -0.01
N ARG A 36 -5.99 -1.31 0.76
CA ARG A 36 -7.16 -2.03 0.25
C ARG A 36 -7.88 -1.22 -0.83
N GLN A 37 -8.15 0.07 -0.58
CA GLN A 37 -8.82 0.93 -1.56
C GLN A 37 -8.01 1.12 -2.83
N VAL A 38 -6.70 1.34 -2.70
CA VAL A 38 -5.81 1.51 -3.86
C VAL A 38 -5.77 0.24 -4.70
N LEU A 39 -5.61 -0.92 -4.07
CA LEU A 39 -5.59 -2.20 -4.77
C LEU A 39 -6.93 -2.48 -5.44
N GLN A 40 -8.05 -2.30 -4.75
CA GLN A 40 -9.39 -2.45 -5.35
C GLN A 40 -9.61 -1.57 -6.58
N HIS A 41 -9.09 -0.34 -6.57
CA HIS A 41 -9.31 0.61 -7.66
C HIS A 41 -8.36 0.39 -8.85
N HIS A 42 -7.17 -0.14 -8.62
CA HIS A 42 -6.09 -0.12 -9.60
C HIS A 42 -5.50 -1.49 -9.96
N LEU A 43 -5.92 -2.59 -9.33
CA LEU A 43 -5.37 -3.93 -9.59
C LEU A 43 -5.44 -4.34 -11.07
N THR A 44 -6.50 -3.88 -11.74
CA THR A 44 -6.86 -4.26 -13.11
C THR A 44 -6.44 -3.20 -14.14
N ASP A 45 -5.64 -2.20 -13.75
CA ASP A 45 -5.17 -1.19 -14.69
C ASP A 45 -4.23 -1.81 -15.73
N VAL A 46 -4.65 -1.78 -17.00
CA VAL A 46 -3.97 -2.42 -18.14
C VAL A 46 -2.55 -1.91 -18.37
N ARG A 47 -2.23 -0.72 -17.85
CA ARG A 47 -0.90 -0.11 -18.01
C ARG A 47 0.12 -0.73 -17.06
N LEU A 48 -0.32 -1.46 -16.04
CA LEU A 48 0.60 -2.04 -15.06
C LEU A 48 1.45 -3.16 -15.68
N PRO A 49 2.77 -3.15 -15.47
CA PRO A 49 3.62 -4.27 -15.87
C PRO A 49 3.17 -5.57 -15.18
N HIS A 50 3.16 -6.67 -15.92
CA HIS A 50 2.68 -7.96 -15.42
C HIS A 50 3.31 -8.39 -14.07
N ALA A 51 4.62 -8.19 -13.91
CA ALA A 51 5.34 -8.49 -12.67
C ALA A 51 4.85 -7.65 -11.47
N LEU A 52 4.37 -6.43 -11.70
CA LEU A 52 3.81 -5.57 -10.65
C LEU A 52 2.36 -5.97 -10.34
N THR A 53 1.60 -6.37 -11.35
CA THR A 53 0.24 -6.90 -11.18
C THR A 53 0.22 -8.17 -10.32
N ILE A 54 1.15 -9.11 -10.53
CA ILE A 54 1.27 -10.31 -9.68
C ILE A 54 1.52 -9.93 -8.22
N LYS A 55 2.44 -8.98 -7.97
CA LYS A 55 2.76 -8.52 -6.61
C LYS A 55 1.58 -7.79 -5.97
N ALA A 56 0.88 -6.95 -6.73
CA ALA A 56 -0.31 -6.24 -6.26
C ALA A 56 -1.43 -7.22 -5.93
N TYR A 57 -1.62 -8.27 -6.73
CA TYR A 57 -2.56 -9.34 -6.47
C TYR A 57 -2.21 -10.09 -5.18
N ALA A 58 -0.95 -10.50 -5.01
CA ALA A 58 -0.48 -11.14 -3.77
C ALA A 58 -0.70 -10.22 -2.55
N ALA A 59 -0.42 -8.92 -2.66
CA ALA A 59 -0.68 -7.96 -1.59
C ALA A 59 -2.19 -7.82 -1.29
N SER A 60 -3.05 -7.89 -2.32
CA SER A 60 -4.51 -7.88 -2.14
C SER A 60 -4.99 -9.13 -1.40
N GLU A 61 -4.44 -10.29 -1.73
CA GLU A 61 -4.74 -11.55 -1.05
C GLU A 61 -4.25 -11.53 0.40
N ASP A 62 -3.06 -10.99 0.68
CA ASP A 62 -2.56 -10.77 2.04
C ASP A 62 -3.51 -9.90 2.89
N ILE A 63 -4.12 -8.88 2.27
CA ILE A 63 -5.12 -8.01 2.90
C ILE A 63 -6.47 -8.72 3.11
N ARG A 64 -6.81 -9.65 2.22
CA ARG A 64 -8.06 -10.43 2.29
C ARG A 64 -7.99 -11.56 3.31
N ALA A 65 -6.86 -12.26 3.37
CA ALA A 65 -6.63 -13.42 4.23
C ALA A 65 -6.42 -13.03 5.70
N SER A 66 -6.01 -11.79 5.97
CA SER A 66 -5.83 -11.31 7.34
C SER A 66 -7.16 -10.91 7.95
N GLU A 67 -7.35 -11.21 9.23
CA GLU A 67 -8.53 -10.78 9.96
C GLU A 67 -8.67 -9.25 9.88
N PRO A 68 -9.88 -8.72 9.66
CA PRO A 68 -10.13 -7.29 9.53
C PRO A 68 -9.73 -6.48 10.78
N PHE A 69 -9.44 -7.17 11.89
CA PHE A 69 -9.04 -6.60 13.16
C PHE A 69 -7.98 -7.48 13.82
N ALA A 70 -6.83 -7.70 13.17
CA ALA A 70 -5.67 -8.27 13.86
C ALA A 70 -5.53 -7.60 15.24
N THR A 71 -5.75 -8.36 16.31
CA THR A 71 -5.77 -7.87 17.70
C THR A 71 -4.36 -7.78 18.28
N GLU A 72 -3.40 -8.39 17.59
CA GLU A 72 -1.99 -8.40 17.93
C GLU A 72 -1.14 -7.54 16.98
N TRP A 73 -0.16 -6.84 17.57
CA TRP A 73 0.69 -5.90 16.86
C TRP A 73 1.62 -6.58 15.83
N PRO A 74 2.30 -7.70 16.15
CA PRO A 74 3.24 -8.31 15.21
C PRO A 74 2.62 -8.75 13.88
N PRO A 75 1.43 -9.41 13.85
CA PRO A 75 0.74 -9.73 12.60
C PRO A 75 0.39 -8.50 11.77
N LEU A 76 -0.14 -7.45 12.41
CA LEU A 76 -0.51 -6.21 11.72
C LEU A 76 0.73 -5.50 11.15
N GLN A 77 1.80 -5.40 11.94
CA GLN A 77 3.06 -4.80 11.49
C GLN A 77 3.64 -5.58 10.29
N ALA A 78 3.67 -6.92 10.37
CA ALA A 78 4.18 -7.75 9.28
C ALA A 78 3.36 -7.57 8.00
N GLN A 79 2.04 -7.45 8.12
CA GLN A 79 1.16 -7.18 7.00
C GLN A 79 1.45 -5.82 6.36
N VAL A 80 1.59 -4.76 7.16
CA VAL A 80 1.94 -3.41 6.68
C VAL A 80 3.27 -3.42 5.92
N VAL A 81 4.29 -4.10 6.45
CA VAL A 81 5.61 -4.22 5.84
C VAL A 81 5.56 -4.89 4.46
N ARG A 82 4.71 -5.91 4.28
CA ARG A 82 4.55 -6.61 3.00
C ARG A 82 3.73 -5.80 1.98
N VAL A 83 2.65 -5.18 2.43
CA VAL A 83 1.65 -4.57 1.55
C VAL A 83 2.03 -3.16 1.09
N VAL A 84 2.44 -2.29 2.02
CA VAL A 84 2.63 -0.85 1.74
C VAL A 84 3.66 -0.60 0.64
N PRO A 85 4.82 -1.28 0.59
CA PRO A 85 5.80 -1.07 -0.47
C PRO A 85 5.27 -1.39 -1.87
N VAL A 86 4.41 -2.42 -1.99
CA VAL A 86 3.80 -2.82 -3.25
C VAL A 86 2.84 -1.73 -3.73
N VAL A 87 1.99 -1.24 -2.83
CA VAL A 87 1.03 -0.16 -3.11
C VAL A 87 1.75 1.13 -3.50
N GLN A 88 2.83 1.50 -2.81
CA GLN A 88 3.64 2.65 -3.19
C GLN A 88 4.23 2.52 -4.59
N ARG A 89 4.74 1.33 -4.94
CA ARG A 89 5.33 1.08 -6.26
C ARG A 89 4.25 1.15 -7.35
N LEU A 90 3.08 0.56 -7.11
CA LEU A 90 1.92 0.66 -7.98
C LEU A 90 1.54 2.11 -8.26
N LEU A 91 1.37 2.92 -7.21
CA LEU A 91 1.01 4.34 -7.35
C LEU A 91 2.08 5.14 -8.10
N ARG A 92 3.37 4.89 -7.84
CA ARG A 92 4.47 5.54 -8.57
C ARG A 92 4.48 5.17 -10.05
N THR A 93 4.25 3.90 -10.38
CA THR A 93 4.16 3.44 -11.77
C THR A 93 2.98 4.11 -12.50
N LEU A 94 1.80 4.17 -11.86
CA LEU A 94 0.64 4.85 -12.45
C LEU A 94 0.83 6.37 -12.61
N ALA A 95 1.50 7.02 -11.66
CA ALA A 95 1.86 8.42 -11.77
C ALA A 95 2.84 8.67 -12.93
N GLY A 96 3.84 7.79 -13.10
CA GLY A 96 4.79 7.87 -14.21
C GLY A 96 4.13 7.79 -15.59
N PHE A 97 3.06 7.00 -15.74
CA PHE A 97 2.28 6.99 -16.99
C PHE A 97 1.46 8.24 -17.23
N ARG A 98 1.04 8.94 -16.17
CA ARG A 98 0.29 10.20 -16.30
C ARG A 98 1.19 11.34 -16.73
N ASP A 99 2.43 11.38 -16.24
CA ASP A 99 3.36 12.47 -16.54
C ASP A 99 4.04 12.27 -17.92
N ALA A 100 3.88 11.10 -18.54
CA ALA A 100 4.36 10.76 -19.89
C ALA A 100 3.29 10.94 -20.99
N ALA A 101 2.07 11.33 -20.64
CA ALA A 101 0.93 11.56 -21.54
C ALA A 101 0.62 13.05 -21.63
#